data_AF-A0A8T4CGB9-F1
#
_entry.id   AF-A0A8T4CGB9-F1
#
_cell.length_a   1.000
_cell.length_b   1.000
_cell.length_c   1.000
_cell.angle_alpha   90.00
_cell.angle_beta   90.00
_cell.angle_gamma   90.00
#
_symmetry.space_group_name_H-M   'P 1'
#
loop_
_entity.id
_entity.type
_entity.pdbx_description
1 polymer ?
#
loop_
_entity_poly.entity_id
_entity_poly.type
_entity_poly.pdbx_seq_one_letter_code
_entity_poly.pdbx_strand_id
1 'polypeptide(L)'
;MRKLRIVARNSDKDKDKIEISHYILEKVPREAEVTRIEYEGPMLAVYTKKPEILVDQSSIVAEIVGVIRKRIVVRPDPSVRLPETEAEKMARELIAPEAEITDINFDPSLGEIIIETKKPGLVIGRNGTVLQEIIKKTKWRPHVLRSPPIKSKIVTHMRHYLHSESKERERILRTVGERIFRPKAYEVGDIMLTVLGGAQEVGRSAFLIKTRESSVLLDCGINPGSQRPFEAFPRFDSPEFQIDQLDAVVITHAHLDHCGLTPFLYKYGYDGPVYCSAPTSNLMTMLQLDYLDVANKQGVTPHYDQKDVRECVLHTIPLRFGVVTDIAPDIRLTLHNSGHILGAAMAHLHIGEGLHNIVYTSDYKFARTMLLEAAATEFPRIETVITESTYGGHDDFMPSRVEAEESLTHVINETLERKGKVLIPVPA
;
A
#
# COMPACT_ATOMS: atom_id res chain seq x y z
N MET A 1 -43.30 7.74 14.39
CA MET A 1 -43.50 7.49 12.94
C MET A 1 -42.97 8.68 12.14
N ARG A 2 -41.75 8.61 11.60
CA ARG A 2 -41.28 9.51 10.53
C ARG A 2 -40.77 8.62 9.42
N LYS A 3 -41.51 8.59 8.31
CA LYS A 3 -41.19 7.82 7.10
C LYS A 3 -39.94 8.42 6.46
N LEU A 4 -38.83 7.68 6.40
CA LEU A 4 -37.76 7.97 5.46
C LEU A 4 -38.32 7.76 4.03
N ARG A 5 -38.18 8.80 3.21
CA ARG A 5 -38.53 8.78 1.79
C ARG A 5 -37.41 8.03 1.06
N ILE A 6 -37.67 6.77 0.71
CA ILE A 6 -36.81 5.99 -0.18
C ILE A 6 -37.07 6.47 -1.60
N VAL A 7 -36.10 7.16 -2.20
CA VAL A 7 -36.06 7.35 -3.65
C VAL A 7 -35.49 6.07 -4.22
N ALA A 8 -36.36 5.24 -4.81
CA ALA A 8 -35.97 3.98 -5.42
C ALA A 8 -35.08 4.23 -6.65
N ARG A 9 -33.79 3.92 -6.53
CA ARG A 9 -32.96 3.52 -7.67
C ARG A 9 -32.80 2.01 -7.53
N ASN A 10 -33.49 1.25 -8.39
CA ASN A 10 -33.43 -0.21 -8.40
C ASN A 10 -32.25 -0.62 -9.29
N SER A 11 -31.14 -0.98 -8.65
CA SER A 11 -30.07 -1.77 -9.25
C SER A 11 -29.67 -2.86 -8.26
N ASP A 12 -29.35 -4.07 -8.73
CA ASP A 12 -28.95 -5.17 -7.82
C ASP A 12 -27.71 -4.80 -6.96
N LYS A 13 -26.91 -3.82 -7.40
CA LYS A 13 -25.87 -3.13 -6.60
C LYS A 13 -26.35 -2.64 -5.24
N ASP A 14 -27.54 -2.03 -5.20
CA ASP A 14 -28.08 -1.50 -3.95
C ASP A 14 -28.59 -2.63 -3.05
N LYS A 15 -29.05 -3.75 -3.61
CA LYS A 15 -29.55 -4.89 -2.81
C LYS A 15 -28.45 -5.58 -2.01
N ASP A 16 -27.34 -5.98 -2.64
CA ASP A 16 -26.23 -6.66 -1.93
C ASP A 16 -25.62 -5.76 -0.85
N LYS A 17 -25.46 -4.46 -1.14
CA LYS A 17 -24.97 -3.48 -0.18
C LYS A 17 -25.96 -3.27 0.98
N ILE A 18 -27.25 -3.22 0.69
CA ILE A 18 -28.32 -3.15 1.69
C ILE A 18 -28.31 -4.41 2.55
N GLU A 19 -28.16 -5.60 1.97
CA GLU A 19 -28.15 -6.88 2.71
C GLU A 19 -26.96 -6.98 3.66
N ILE A 20 -25.74 -6.68 3.19
CA ILE A 20 -24.54 -6.65 4.02
C ILE A 20 -24.69 -5.64 5.17
N SER A 21 -25.16 -4.43 4.86
CA SER A 21 -25.35 -3.37 5.86
C SER A 21 -26.42 -3.76 6.89
N HIS A 22 -27.51 -4.38 6.44
CA HIS A 22 -28.61 -4.80 7.31
C HIS A 22 -28.16 -5.94 8.23
N TYR A 23 -27.40 -6.90 7.71
CA TYR A 23 -26.82 -7.98 8.52
C TYR A 23 -25.88 -7.42 9.61
N ILE A 24 -25.01 -6.46 9.27
CA ILE A 24 -24.14 -5.81 10.26
C ILE A 24 -24.96 -5.10 11.33
N LEU A 25 -25.97 -4.31 10.93
CA LEU A 25 -26.82 -3.57 11.86
C LEU A 25 -27.65 -4.47 12.79
N GLU A 26 -27.99 -5.68 12.35
CA GLU A 26 -28.69 -6.67 13.17
C GLU A 26 -27.77 -7.29 14.23
N LYS A 27 -26.50 -7.54 13.89
CA LYS A 27 -25.51 -8.17 14.78
C LYS A 27 -24.80 -7.20 15.70
N VAL A 28 -24.61 -5.96 15.27
CA VAL A 28 -23.95 -4.92 16.07
C VAL A 28 -24.90 -4.43 17.17
N PRO A 29 -24.44 -4.32 18.43
CA PRO A 29 -25.24 -3.78 19.53
C PRO A 29 -25.78 -2.39 19.21
N ARG A 30 -27.06 -2.13 19.51
CA ARG A 30 -27.70 -0.83 19.25
C ARG A 30 -27.04 0.30 20.05
N GLU A 31 -26.46 -0.04 21.19
CA GLU A 31 -25.72 0.85 22.07
C GLU A 31 -24.49 1.45 21.38
N ALA A 32 -23.92 0.74 20.40
CA ALA A 32 -22.79 1.23 19.61
C ALA A 32 -23.17 2.43 18.72
N GLU A 33 -24.45 2.71 18.49
CA GLU A 33 -24.90 3.87 17.70
C GLU A 33 -24.16 3.97 16.34
N VAL A 34 -24.29 2.92 15.52
CA VAL A 34 -23.75 2.91 14.15
C VAL A 34 -24.41 4.01 13.33
N THR A 35 -23.59 4.88 12.73
CA THR A 35 -24.06 6.03 11.95
C THR A 35 -24.10 5.73 10.45
N ARG A 36 -23.08 5.03 9.93
CA ARG A 36 -22.99 4.61 8.53
C ARG A 36 -22.04 3.43 8.35
N ILE A 37 -22.22 2.73 7.23
CA ILE A 37 -21.38 1.63 6.79
C ILE A 37 -20.95 1.94 5.35
N GLU A 38 -19.66 2.01 5.10
CA GLU A 38 -19.10 2.43 3.81
C GLU A 38 -17.96 1.50 3.38
N TYR A 39 -17.82 1.30 2.07
CA TYR A 39 -16.65 0.64 1.51
C TYR A 39 -15.53 1.67 1.40
N GLU A 40 -14.35 1.37 1.93
CA GLU A 40 -13.18 2.25 1.94
C GLU A 40 -11.92 1.46 1.61
N GLY A 41 -11.41 1.66 0.40
CA GLY A 41 -10.36 0.83 -0.15
C GLY A 41 -10.77 -0.65 -0.07
N PRO A 42 -9.87 -1.54 0.35
CA PRO A 42 -10.16 -2.98 0.44
C PRO A 42 -10.90 -3.36 1.75
N MET A 43 -11.59 -2.43 2.40
CA MET A 43 -12.22 -2.64 3.72
C MET A 43 -13.67 -2.14 3.75
N LEU A 44 -14.43 -2.71 4.68
CA LEU A 44 -15.77 -2.24 5.06
C LEU A 44 -15.66 -1.46 6.37
N ALA A 45 -15.81 -0.15 6.31
CA ALA A 45 -15.76 0.74 7.45
C ALA A 45 -17.13 0.87 8.11
N VAL A 46 -17.20 0.55 9.41
CA VAL A 46 -18.39 0.72 10.25
C VAL A 46 -18.16 1.91 11.17
N TYR A 47 -18.87 3.02 10.90
CA TYR A 47 -18.78 4.23 11.71
C TYR A 47 -19.74 4.19 12.89
N THR A 48 -19.24 4.57 14.07
CA THR A 48 -19.97 4.47 15.34
C THR A 48 -19.67 5.68 16.23
N LYS A 49 -20.69 6.15 16.97
CA LYS A 49 -20.50 7.20 17.99
C LYS A 49 -19.89 6.69 19.29
N LYS A 50 -19.95 5.39 19.54
CA LYS A 50 -19.40 4.71 20.73
C LYS A 50 -18.50 3.53 20.32
N PRO A 51 -17.34 3.82 19.69
CA PRO A 51 -16.42 2.79 19.23
C PRO A 51 -15.93 1.86 20.35
N GLU A 52 -15.88 2.33 21.59
CA GLU A 52 -15.47 1.55 22.76
C GLU A 52 -16.29 0.25 22.92
N ILE A 53 -17.57 0.26 22.57
CA ILE A 53 -18.46 -0.91 22.72
C ILE A 53 -18.02 -2.05 21.79
N LEU A 54 -17.66 -1.70 20.55
CA LEU A 54 -17.22 -2.67 19.54
C LEU A 54 -15.78 -3.12 19.76
N VAL A 55 -14.96 -2.30 20.41
CA VAL A 55 -13.61 -2.67 20.82
C VAL A 55 -13.67 -3.69 21.97
N ASP A 56 -14.54 -3.44 22.96
CA ASP A 56 -14.73 -4.35 24.10
C ASP A 56 -15.36 -5.68 23.68
N GLN A 57 -16.24 -5.65 22.67
CA GLN A 57 -16.93 -6.83 22.11
C GLN A 57 -16.36 -7.27 20.76
N SER A 58 -15.02 -7.34 20.67
CA SER A 58 -14.31 -7.66 19.42
C SER A 58 -14.73 -8.99 18.75
N SER A 59 -15.28 -9.95 19.51
CA SER A 59 -15.80 -11.22 18.97
C SER A 59 -16.93 -11.01 17.95
N ILE A 60 -17.77 -10.00 18.14
CA ILE A 60 -18.88 -9.70 17.23
C ILE A 60 -18.35 -9.36 15.85
N VAL A 61 -17.32 -8.51 15.77
CA VAL A 61 -16.70 -8.15 14.50
C VAL A 61 -16.08 -9.38 13.84
N ALA A 62 -15.42 -10.25 14.60
CA ALA A 62 -14.84 -11.48 14.08
C ALA A 62 -15.90 -12.45 13.51
N GLU A 63 -17.03 -12.62 14.19
CA GLU A 63 -18.16 -13.43 13.72
C GLU A 63 -18.75 -12.88 12.42
N ILE A 64 -18.95 -11.56 12.34
CA ILE A 64 -19.46 -10.91 11.13
C ILE A 64 -18.48 -11.10 9.97
N VAL A 65 -17.18 -10.90 10.19
CA VAL A 65 -16.14 -11.13 9.18
C VAL A 65 -16.14 -12.58 8.69
N GLY A 66 -16.35 -13.55 9.60
CA GLY A 66 -16.43 -14.98 9.24
C GLY A 66 -17.57 -15.32 8.29
N VAL A 67 -18.70 -14.59 8.39
CA VAL A 67 -19.87 -14.80 7.52
C VAL A 67 -19.76 -14.02 6.21
N ILE A 68 -19.44 -12.71 6.28
CA ILE A 68 -19.40 -11.83 5.11
C ILE A 68 -18.14 -12.05 4.27
N ARG A 69 -17.08 -12.62 4.88
CA ARG A 69 -15.76 -12.84 4.27
C ARG A 69 -15.13 -11.55 3.71
N LYS A 70 -15.47 -10.41 4.31
CA LYS A 70 -14.89 -9.09 4.01
C LYS A 70 -14.23 -8.53 5.25
N ARG A 71 -13.11 -7.82 5.07
CA ARG A 71 -12.42 -7.18 6.18
C ARG A 71 -13.24 -5.99 6.68
N ILE A 72 -13.55 -6.00 7.98
CA ILE A 72 -14.27 -4.90 8.65
C ILE A 72 -13.29 -4.08 9.48
N VAL A 73 -13.45 -2.76 9.43
CA VAL A 73 -12.77 -1.81 10.32
C VAL A 73 -13.82 -0.98 11.04
N VAL A 74 -13.67 -0.86 12.37
CA VAL A 74 -14.52 0.02 13.18
C VAL A 74 -13.88 1.41 13.21
N ARG A 75 -14.65 2.43 12.84
CA ARG A 75 -14.20 3.82 12.88
C ARG A 75 -15.05 4.67 13.81
N PRO A 76 -14.44 5.57 14.58
CA PRO A 76 -15.20 6.59 15.29
C PRO A 76 -15.85 7.55 14.30
N ASP A 77 -17.12 7.89 14.50
CA ASP A 77 -17.79 8.92 13.71
C ASP A 77 -17.06 10.27 13.87
N PRO A 78 -16.74 10.99 12.78
CA PRO A 78 -16.08 12.29 12.87
C PRO A 78 -16.80 13.29 13.79
N SER A 79 -18.13 13.21 13.94
CA SER A 79 -18.91 14.12 14.77
C SER A 79 -18.66 13.99 16.27
N VAL A 80 -18.05 12.89 16.73
CA VAL A 80 -17.77 12.64 18.15
C VAL A 80 -16.29 12.71 18.49
N ARG A 81 -15.41 12.90 17.49
CA ARG A 81 -13.97 13.04 17.68
C ARG A 81 -13.66 14.35 18.38
N LEU A 82 -12.80 14.31 19.40
CA LEU A 82 -12.27 15.53 19.98
C LEU A 82 -11.43 16.29 18.93
N PRO A 83 -11.37 17.63 19.01
CA PRO A 83 -10.40 18.41 18.24
C PRO A 83 -8.98 17.87 18.45
N GLU A 84 -8.15 17.88 17.40
CA GLU A 84 -6.80 17.27 17.43
C GLU A 84 -5.94 17.78 18.59
N THR A 85 -5.99 19.08 18.87
CA THR A 85 -5.24 19.71 19.98
C THR A 85 -5.68 19.19 21.36
N GLU A 86 -6.97 18.97 21.56
CA GLU A 86 -7.52 18.42 22.80
C GLU A 86 -7.26 16.92 22.91
N ALA A 87 -7.39 16.19 21.80
CA ALA A 87 -7.08 14.77 21.71
C ALA A 87 -5.60 14.50 22.01
N GLU A 88 -4.69 15.33 21.48
CA GLU A 88 -3.26 15.24 21.77
C GLU A 88 -2.97 15.46 23.26
N LYS A 89 -3.52 16.54 23.84
CA LYS A 89 -3.36 16.84 25.26
C LYS A 89 -3.83 15.67 26.13
N MET A 90 -5.02 15.15 25.83
CA MET A 90 -5.62 14.04 26.56
C MET A 90 -4.82 12.74 26.41
N ALA A 91 -4.30 12.45 25.21
CA ALA A 91 -3.42 11.30 25.00
C ALA A 91 -2.14 11.42 25.84
N ARG A 92 -1.52 12.61 25.89
CA ARG A 92 -0.33 12.86 26.73
C ARG A 92 -0.60 12.73 28.22
N GLU A 93 -1.80 13.09 28.68
CA GLU A 93 -2.22 12.93 30.09
C GLU A 93 -2.48 11.45 30.46
N LEU A 94 -3.00 10.66 29.51
CA LEU A 94 -3.28 9.23 29.72
C LEU A 94 -2.03 8.35 29.68
N ILE A 95 -1.03 8.76 28.91
CA ILE A 95 0.19 7.99 28.69
C ILE A 95 1.23 8.34 29.75
N ALA A 96 1.80 7.31 30.36
CA ALA A 96 2.85 7.47 31.36
C ALA A 96 4.08 8.20 30.77
N PRO A 97 4.66 9.23 31.43
CA PRO A 97 5.81 9.99 30.92
C PRO A 97 7.01 9.13 30.53
N GLU A 98 7.19 7.98 31.19
CA GLU A 98 8.25 7.00 30.94
C GLU A 98 8.14 6.34 29.57
N ALA A 99 6.98 6.44 28.91
CA ALA A 99 6.80 6.02 27.52
C ALA A 99 7.66 6.86 26.56
N GLU A 100 8.02 8.08 26.92
CA GLU A 100 8.82 9.00 26.11
C GLU A 100 8.19 9.19 24.71
N ILE A 101 7.02 9.83 24.66
CA ILE A 101 6.36 10.22 23.41
C ILE A 101 7.25 11.23 22.68
N THR A 102 7.65 10.90 21.46
CA THR A 102 8.48 11.78 20.62
C THR A 102 7.67 12.62 19.65
N ASP A 103 6.52 12.11 19.19
CA ASP A 103 5.68 12.78 18.22
C ASP A 103 4.24 12.26 18.27
N ILE A 104 3.27 13.12 17.94
CA ILE A 104 1.86 12.75 17.77
C ILE A 104 1.37 13.39 16.47
N ASN A 105 0.80 12.57 15.59
CA ASN A 105 0.18 13.01 14.33
C ASN A 105 -1.25 12.47 14.25
N PHE A 106 -2.02 12.98 13.29
CA PHE A 106 -3.39 12.54 13.06
C PHE A 106 -3.56 12.11 11.61
N ASP A 107 -4.41 11.11 11.39
CA ASP A 107 -4.97 10.79 10.09
C ASP A 107 -6.50 10.95 10.19
N PRO A 108 -7.04 12.12 9.82
CA PRO A 108 -8.48 12.37 9.89
C PRO A 108 -9.28 11.44 8.98
N SER A 109 -8.71 11.07 7.81
CA SER A 109 -9.36 10.20 6.83
C SER A 109 -9.63 8.81 7.42
N LEU A 110 -8.70 8.33 8.25
CA LEU A 110 -8.85 7.05 8.93
C LEU A 110 -9.46 7.17 10.34
N GLY A 111 -9.47 8.37 10.93
CA GLY A 111 -9.82 8.58 12.34
C GLY A 111 -8.79 8.03 13.29
N GLU A 112 -7.52 8.09 12.91
CA GLU A 112 -6.40 7.56 13.70
C GLU A 112 -5.57 8.68 14.35
N ILE A 113 -5.15 8.45 15.59
CA ILE A 113 -4.11 9.21 16.28
C ILE A 113 -2.83 8.38 16.26
N ILE A 114 -1.80 8.86 15.58
CA ILE A 114 -0.52 8.19 15.38
C ILE A 114 0.44 8.66 16.47
N ILE A 115 0.86 7.75 17.36
CA ILE A 115 1.66 8.07 18.54
C ILE A 115 3.03 7.42 18.40
N GLU A 116 4.07 8.24 18.28
CA GLU A 116 5.47 7.77 18.27
C GLU A 116 6.08 7.84 19.67
N THR A 117 6.64 6.72 20.10
CA THR A 117 7.15 6.55 21.48
C THR A 117 8.37 5.63 21.52
N LYS A 118 9.32 5.89 22.42
CA LYS A 118 10.47 4.97 22.60
C LYS A 118 10.05 3.65 23.24
N LYS A 119 8.99 3.64 24.05
CA LYS A 119 8.49 2.45 24.75
C LYS A 119 7.01 2.19 24.44
N PRO A 120 6.68 1.64 23.24
CA PRO A 120 5.31 1.35 22.83
C PRO A 120 4.48 0.53 23.82
N GLY A 121 5.11 -0.40 24.55
CA GLY A 121 4.41 -1.25 25.52
C GLY A 121 3.71 -0.46 26.63
N LEU A 122 4.25 0.69 27.02
CA LEU A 122 3.64 1.56 28.03
C LEU A 122 2.43 2.35 27.49
N VAL A 123 2.43 2.65 26.19
CA VAL A 123 1.29 3.29 25.51
C VAL A 123 0.17 2.30 25.23
N ILE A 124 0.52 1.04 24.94
CA ILE A 124 -0.48 -0.02 24.76
C ILE A 124 -1.12 -0.37 26.11
N GLY A 125 -0.32 -0.44 27.17
CA GLY A 125 -0.78 -0.88 28.49
C GLY A 125 -1.00 -2.40 28.57
N ARG A 126 -1.24 -2.91 29.78
CA ARG A 126 -1.56 -4.33 29.97
C ARG A 126 -2.90 -4.62 29.31
N ASN A 127 -2.96 -5.62 28.44
CA ASN A 127 -4.16 -5.99 27.67
C ASN A 127 -4.78 -4.84 26.85
N GLY A 128 -4.02 -3.79 26.49
CA GLY A 128 -4.55 -2.69 25.67
C GLY A 128 -5.38 -1.66 26.43
N THR A 129 -5.38 -1.66 27.76
CA THR A 129 -6.23 -0.78 28.58
C THR A 129 -6.02 0.70 28.31
N VAL A 130 -4.78 1.13 28.08
CA VAL A 130 -4.46 2.53 27.78
C VAL A 130 -5.00 2.91 26.40
N LEU A 131 -4.91 2.02 25.40
CA LEU A 131 -5.51 2.26 24.08
C LEU A 131 -7.03 2.40 24.17
N GLN A 132 -7.69 1.54 24.94
CA GLN A 132 -9.13 1.60 25.17
C GLN A 132 -9.53 2.92 25.82
N GLU A 133 -8.79 3.39 26.83
CA GLU A 133 -9.04 4.68 27.48
C GLU A 133 -8.81 5.86 26.52
N ILE A 134 -7.78 5.81 25.66
CA ILE A 134 -7.57 6.81 24.60
C ILE A 134 -8.79 6.85 23.67
N ILE A 135 -9.25 5.69 23.17
CA ILE A 135 -10.44 5.61 22.30
C ILE A 135 -11.66 6.17 23.02
N LYS A 136 -11.89 5.76 24.26
CA LYS A 136 -13.07 6.14 25.04
C LYS A 136 -13.15 7.64 25.28
N LYS A 137 -12.02 8.28 25.63
CA LYS A 137 -11.99 9.70 25.97
C LYS A 137 -11.81 10.62 24.76
N THR A 138 -10.98 10.24 23.78
CA THR A 138 -10.70 11.08 22.60
C THR A 138 -11.59 10.81 21.41
N LYS A 139 -12.18 9.61 21.34
CA LYS A 139 -12.83 9.04 20.16
C LYS A 139 -11.91 8.96 18.93
N TRP A 140 -10.59 8.95 19.12
CA TRP A 140 -9.62 8.64 18.07
C TRP A 140 -9.08 7.23 18.25
N ARG A 141 -8.80 6.54 17.13
CA ARG A 141 -8.21 5.21 17.17
C ARG A 141 -6.68 5.30 17.28
N PRO A 142 -6.05 4.80 18.35
CA PRO A 142 -4.61 4.92 18.52
C PRO A 142 -3.85 3.95 17.60
N HIS A 143 -2.87 4.49 16.89
CA HIS A 143 -1.88 3.77 16.10
C HIS A 143 -0.50 4.04 16.72
N VAL A 144 -0.01 3.08 17.51
CA VAL A 144 1.24 3.24 18.26
C VAL A 144 2.42 2.77 17.41
N LEU A 145 3.42 3.64 17.26
CA LEU A 145 4.66 3.37 16.55
C LEU A 145 5.86 3.55 17.49
N ARG A 146 6.91 2.76 17.27
CA ARG A 146 8.19 3.00 17.94
C ARG A 146 8.86 4.20 17.30
N SER A 147 9.36 5.14 18.11
CA SER A 147 10.14 6.27 17.62
C SER A 147 11.36 5.78 16.83
N PRO A 148 11.56 6.23 15.58
CA PRO A 148 12.72 5.84 14.82
C PRO A 148 13.98 6.51 15.40
N PRO A 149 15.15 5.85 15.35
CA PRO A 149 16.41 6.45 15.78
C PRO A 149 16.82 7.63 14.89
N ILE A 150 16.40 7.61 13.62
CA ILE A 150 16.66 8.66 12.64
C ILE A 150 15.31 9.15 12.10
N LYS A 151 15.06 10.46 12.18
CA LYS A 151 13.85 11.06 11.61
C LYS A 151 13.97 11.13 10.09
N SER A 152 12.94 10.67 9.40
CA SER A 152 12.86 10.70 7.94
C SER A 152 12.02 11.88 7.46
N LYS A 153 12.60 12.75 6.63
CA LYS A 153 11.88 13.88 6.02
C LYS A 153 10.76 13.41 5.11
N ILE A 154 10.97 12.33 4.34
CA ILE A 154 9.96 11.83 3.40
C ILE A 154 8.72 11.30 4.14
N VAL A 155 8.91 10.60 5.26
CA VAL A 155 7.79 10.12 6.10
C VAL A 155 6.98 11.29 6.65
N THR A 156 7.65 12.35 7.13
CA THR A 156 6.98 13.56 7.61
C THR A 156 6.19 14.25 6.49
N HIS A 157 6.78 14.39 5.29
CA HIS A 157 6.10 14.97 4.13
C HIS A 157 4.86 14.16 3.71
N MET A 158 4.96 12.84 3.67
CA MET A 158 3.83 11.98 3.31
C MET A 158 2.68 12.08 4.31
N ARG A 159 2.98 12.08 5.61
CA ARG A 159 1.97 12.32 6.65
C ARG A 159 1.29 13.67 6.47
N HIS A 160 2.06 14.70 6.15
CA HIS A 160 1.51 16.03 5.87
C HIS A 160 0.57 16.03 4.65
N TYR A 161 0.92 15.34 3.57
CA TYR A 161 0.01 15.21 2.41
C TYR A 161 -1.29 14.51 2.76
N LEU A 162 -1.23 13.36 3.46
CA LEU A 162 -2.42 12.62 3.86
C LEU A 162 -3.30 13.41 4.85
N HIS A 163 -2.69 14.19 5.74
CA HIS A 163 -3.42 15.04 6.68
C HIS A 163 -4.10 16.23 5.97
N SER A 164 -3.31 16.99 5.19
CA SER A 164 -3.79 18.19 4.50
C SER A 164 -4.90 17.91 3.47
N GLU A 165 -4.86 16.75 2.82
CA GLU A 165 -5.85 16.32 1.81
C GLU A 165 -6.76 15.20 2.34
N SER A 166 -6.98 15.15 3.64
CA SER A 166 -7.76 14.07 4.28
C SER A 166 -9.17 13.89 3.69
N LYS A 167 -9.86 14.97 3.33
CA LYS A 167 -11.18 14.91 2.67
C LYS A 167 -11.12 14.26 1.29
N GLU A 168 -10.07 14.57 0.54
CA GLU A 168 -9.86 13.97 -0.77
C GLU A 168 -9.48 12.50 -0.64
N ARG A 169 -8.63 12.18 0.34
CA ARG A 169 -8.31 10.78 0.68
C ARG A 169 -9.55 9.97 1.06
N GLU A 170 -10.49 10.53 1.82
CA GLU A 170 -11.77 9.87 2.11
C GLU A 170 -12.58 9.60 0.83
N ARG A 171 -12.68 10.57 -0.09
CA ARG A 171 -13.34 10.40 -1.39
C ARG A 171 -12.69 9.27 -2.21
N ILE A 172 -11.36 9.27 -2.29
CA ILE A 172 -10.58 8.26 -3.01
C ILE A 172 -10.85 6.88 -2.42
N LEU A 173 -10.67 6.70 -1.10
CA LEU A 173 -10.91 5.42 -0.44
C LEU A 173 -12.33 4.92 -0.69
N ARG A 174 -13.34 5.79 -0.61
CA ARG A 174 -14.72 5.41 -0.90
C ARG A 174 -14.91 4.95 -2.34
N THR A 175 -14.38 5.71 -3.29
CA THR A 175 -14.49 5.39 -4.73
C THR A 175 -13.81 4.06 -5.05
N VAL A 176 -12.62 3.84 -4.50
CA VAL A 176 -11.89 2.57 -4.62
C VAL A 176 -12.69 1.42 -4.00
N GLY A 177 -13.26 1.60 -2.81
CA GLY A 177 -14.07 0.56 -2.17
C GLY A 177 -15.33 0.21 -2.98
N GLU A 178 -16.03 1.21 -3.50
CA GLU A 178 -17.19 1.00 -4.38
C GLU A 178 -16.81 0.27 -5.69
N ARG A 179 -15.60 0.51 -6.22
CA ARG A 179 -15.07 -0.22 -7.39
C ARG A 179 -14.70 -1.67 -7.05
N ILE A 180 -13.99 -1.94 -5.96
CA ILE A 180 -13.58 -3.29 -5.56
C ILE A 180 -14.79 -4.19 -5.30
N PHE A 181 -15.80 -3.67 -4.61
CA PHE A 181 -16.97 -4.44 -4.19
C PHE A 181 -18.18 -4.29 -5.12
N ARG A 182 -17.96 -3.88 -6.38
CA ARG A 182 -19.02 -3.91 -7.41
C ARG A 182 -19.45 -5.37 -7.68
N PRO A 183 -20.72 -5.62 -8.02
CA PRO A 183 -21.13 -6.91 -8.55
C PRO A 183 -20.38 -7.24 -9.84
N LYS A 184 -19.97 -8.50 -10.00
CA LYS A 184 -19.40 -9.02 -11.24
C LYS A 184 -20.47 -9.00 -12.34
N ALA A 185 -20.13 -8.56 -13.55
CA ALA A 185 -21.02 -8.64 -14.72
C ALA A 185 -20.85 -9.95 -15.51
N TYR A 186 -19.67 -10.55 -15.40
CA TYR A 186 -19.15 -11.71 -16.09
C TYR A 186 -18.46 -12.61 -15.06
N GLU A 187 -18.46 -13.92 -15.33
CA GLU A 187 -17.51 -14.80 -14.66
C GLU A 187 -16.10 -14.54 -15.16
N VAL A 188 -15.10 -14.87 -14.33
CA VAL A 188 -13.67 -14.60 -14.59
C VAL A 188 -13.26 -14.94 -16.02
N GLY A 189 -13.66 -16.13 -16.49
CA GLY A 189 -13.41 -16.59 -17.85
C GLY A 189 -11.92 -16.72 -18.14
N ASP A 190 -11.46 -15.97 -19.13
CA ASP A 190 -10.07 -16.02 -19.60
C ASP A 190 -9.21 -15.02 -18.82
N ILE A 191 -7.96 -15.40 -18.54
CA ILE A 191 -6.97 -14.55 -17.86
C ILE A 191 -5.86 -14.26 -18.86
N MET A 192 -5.63 -12.98 -19.14
CA MET A 192 -4.64 -12.51 -20.11
C MET A 192 -3.52 -11.75 -19.41
N LEU A 193 -2.29 -12.10 -19.73
CA LEU A 193 -1.08 -11.34 -19.40
C LEU A 193 -0.62 -10.59 -20.65
N THR A 194 -0.55 -9.26 -20.58
CA THR A 194 0.08 -8.42 -21.60
C THR A 194 1.35 -7.82 -21.03
N VAL A 195 2.46 -8.02 -21.74
CA VAL A 195 3.75 -7.40 -21.38
C VAL A 195 3.83 -6.02 -22.02
N LEU A 196 3.93 -4.97 -21.20
CA LEU A 196 4.05 -3.59 -21.65
C LEU A 196 5.51 -3.09 -21.60
N GLY A 197 6.36 -3.71 -20.80
CA GLY A 197 7.79 -3.42 -20.71
C GLY A 197 8.51 -4.36 -19.74
N GLY A 198 9.84 -4.43 -19.83
CA GLY A 198 10.66 -5.27 -18.93
C GLY A 198 10.75 -6.74 -19.34
N ALA A 199 10.43 -7.09 -20.60
CA ALA A 199 10.72 -8.42 -21.15
C ALA A 199 11.80 -8.35 -22.21
N GLN A 200 12.78 -9.25 -22.10
CA GLN A 200 14.01 -9.24 -22.91
C GLN A 200 14.83 -7.94 -22.76
N GLU A 201 14.66 -7.24 -21.65
CA GLU A 201 15.35 -6.01 -21.30
C GLU A 201 15.34 -5.80 -19.78
N VAL A 202 16.20 -4.92 -19.26
CA VAL A 202 16.12 -4.39 -17.90
C VAL A 202 15.71 -2.92 -17.99
N GLY A 203 14.70 -2.53 -17.20
CA GLY A 203 14.08 -1.21 -17.26
C GLY A 203 12.59 -1.28 -17.59
N ARG A 204 11.86 -0.23 -17.19
CA ARG A 204 10.44 0.01 -17.56
C ARG A 204 9.50 -1.19 -17.35
N SER A 205 9.68 -1.95 -16.26
CA SER A 205 8.84 -3.10 -15.92
C SER A 205 7.37 -2.68 -15.82
N ALA A 206 6.52 -3.37 -16.57
CA ALA A 206 5.07 -3.17 -16.58
C ALA A 206 4.35 -4.38 -17.20
N PHE A 207 3.55 -5.06 -16.41
CA PHE A 207 2.81 -6.27 -16.80
C PHE A 207 1.33 -6.10 -16.49
N LEU A 208 0.47 -6.16 -17.51
CA LEU A 208 -0.97 -5.97 -17.38
C LEU A 208 -1.67 -7.32 -17.28
N ILE A 209 -2.36 -7.56 -16.17
CA ILE A 209 -3.20 -8.74 -15.93
C ILE A 209 -4.66 -8.33 -16.16
N LYS A 210 -5.33 -9.00 -17.09
CA LYS A 210 -6.76 -8.78 -17.38
C LYS A 210 -7.55 -10.06 -17.16
N THR A 211 -8.70 -9.93 -16.52
CA THR A 211 -9.79 -10.90 -16.59
C THR A 211 -10.91 -10.30 -17.47
N ARG A 212 -12.05 -10.97 -17.57
CA ARG A 212 -13.25 -10.36 -18.19
C ARG A 212 -13.83 -9.21 -17.36
N GLU A 213 -13.45 -9.11 -16.08
CA GLU A 213 -13.98 -8.13 -15.13
C GLU A 213 -13.01 -7.06 -14.71
N SER A 214 -11.73 -7.41 -14.63
CA SER A 214 -10.75 -6.61 -13.90
C SER A 214 -9.47 -6.42 -14.69
N SER A 215 -8.83 -5.28 -14.48
CA SER A 215 -7.54 -4.92 -15.09
C SER A 215 -6.56 -4.44 -14.01
N VAL A 216 -5.45 -5.14 -13.84
CA VAL A 216 -4.44 -4.86 -12.81
C VAL A 216 -3.07 -4.72 -13.46
N LEU A 217 -2.40 -3.60 -13.21
CA LEU A 217 -1.05 -3.35 -13.69
C LEU A 217 -0.05 -3.70 -12.59
N LEU A 218 0.88 -4.60 -12.89
CA LEU A 218 2.01 -4.96 -12.04
C LEU A 218 3.25 -4.18 -12.49
N ASP A 219 3.76 -3.33 -11.59
CA ASP A 219 4.81 -2.34 -11.83
C ASP A 219 4.51 -1.32 -12.95
N CYS A 220 5.16 -0.17 -12.86
CA CYS A 220 5.06 0.95 -13.80
C CYS A 220 6.38 1.74 -13.79
N GLY A 221 7.40 1.13 -14.38
CA GLY A 221 8.77 1.64 -14.35
C GLY A 221 9.15 2.65 -15.43
N ILE A 222 10.38 3.17 -15.31
CA ILE A 222 11.11 3.84 -16.39
C ILE A 222 12.41 3.11 -16.70
N ASN A 223 12.89 3.18 -17.94
CA ASN A 223 14.27 2.82 -18.26
C ASN A 223 15.13 4.11 -18.26
N PRO A 224 15.87 4.39 -17.17
CA PRO A 224 16.68 5.62 -17.07
C PRO A 224 17.87 5.63 -18.04
N GLY A 225 18.27 4.47 -18.57
CA GLY A 225 19.36 4.35 -19.54
C GLY A 225 18.97 4.75 -20.96
N SER A 226 17.68 4.91 -21.26
CA SER A 226 17.20 5.32 -22.57
C SER A 226 16.85 6.80 -22.63
N GLN A 227 17.28 7.45 -23.72
CA GLN A 227 16.90 8.84 -24.04
C GLN A 227 15.66 8.92 -24.94
N ARG A 228 15.18 7.78 -25.47
CA ARG A 228 14.02 7.74 -26.37
C ARG A 228 12.78 7.34 -25.58
N PRO A 229 11.72 8.17 -25.51
CA PRO A 229 10.48 7.83 -24.80
C PRO A 229 9.93 6.44 -25.11
N PHE A 230 9.99 6.01 -26.38
CA PHE A 230 9.52 4.69 -26.82
C PHE A 230 10.27 3.51 -26.18
N GLU A 231 11.51 3.72 -25.74
CA GLU A 231 12.36 2.74 -25.06
C GLU A 231 12.45 3.02 -23.55
N ALA A 232 12.18 4.25 -23.14
CA ALA A 232 12.18 4.67 -21.74
C ALA A 232 10.91 4.26 -20.99
N PHE A 233 9.77 4.18 -21.69
CA PHE A 233 8.45 3.96 -21.06
C PHE A 233 7.82 2.63 -21.46
N PRO A 234 6.92 2.09 -20.61
CA PRO A 234 6.02 1.02 -20.99
C PRO A 234 5.18 1.38 -22.22
N ARG A 235 4.76 0.35 -22.95
CA ARG A 235 3.96 0.44 -24.17
C ARG A 235 2.49 0.78 -23.87
N PHE A 236 2.24 1.98 -23.33
CA PHE A 236 0.89 2.51 -23.13
C PHE A 236 0.14 2.82 -24.45
N ASP A 237 0.84 2.75 -25.58
CA ASP A 237 0.27 2.74 -26.93
C ASP A 237 -0.33 1.38 -27.33
N SER A 238 -0.17 0.35 -26.51
CA SER A 238 -0.81 -0.95 -26.72
C SER A 238 -2.34 -0.82 -26.65
N PRO A 239 -3.10 -1.41 -27.61
CA PRO A 239 -4.55 -1.39 -27.57
C PRO A 239 -5.14 -2.14 -26.36
N GLU A 240 -4.35 -3.01 -25.72
CA GLU A 240 -4.77 -3.74 -24.54
C GLU A 240 -4.78 -2.89 -23.26
N PHE A 241 -4.05 -1.77 -23.26
CA PHE A 241 -3.92 -0.88 -22.11
C PHE A 241 -4.90 0.30 -22.23
N GLN A 242 -5.81 0.38 -21.27
CA GLN A 242 -6.80 1.46 -21.17
C GLN A 242 -6.81 1.97 -19.73
N ILE A 243 -6.37 3.22 -19.54
CA ILE A 243 -6.12 3.80 -18.22
C ILE A 243 -7.39 3.97 -17.38
N ASP A 244 -8.51 4.19 -18.05
CA ASP A 244 -9.85 4.34 -17.48
C ASP A 244 -10.46 3.02 -17.01
N GLN A 245 -9.95 1.89 -17.53
CA GLN A 245 -10.36 0.54 -17.14
C GLN A 245 -9.47 -0.08 -16.07
N LEU A 246 -8.39 0.60 -15.67
CA LEU A 246 -7.44 0.07 -14.71
C LEU A 246 -8.05 0.08 -13.29
N ASP A 247 -8.22 -1.09 -12.69
CA ASP A 247 -8.74 -1.25 -11.33
C ASP A 247 -7.69 -0.98 -10.26
N ALA A 248 -6.44 -1.36 -10.54
CA ALA A 248 -5.35 -1.23 -9.58
C ALA A 248 -3.97 -1.21 -10.26
N VAL A 249 -3.03 -0.53 -9.60
CA VAL A 249 -1.59 -0.66 -9.86
C VAL A 249 -0.94 -1.33 -8.63
N VAL A 250 -0.09 -2.32 -8.83
CA VAL A 250 0.66 -2.99 -7.77
C VAL A 250 2.13 -2.71 -7.98
N ILE A 251 2.79 -2.07 -7.01
CA ILE A 251 4.22 -1.78 -7.06
C ILE A 251 4.96 -2.73 -6.14
N THR A 252 5.85 -3.52 -6.71
CA THR A 252 6.61 -4.56 -6.02
C THR A 252 7.68 -3.97 -5.12
N HIS A 253 8.44 -3.00 -5.62
CA HIS A 253 9.49 -2.33 -4.87
C HIS A 253 9.78 -0.93 -5.45
N ALA A 254 10.67 -0.20 -4.77
CA ALA A 254 10.83 1.24 -4.98
C ALA A 254 11.82 1.65 -6.07
N HIS A 255 12.49 0.72 -6.75
CA HIS A 255 13.39 1.13 -7.83
C HIS A 255 12.62 1.78 -8.98
N LEU A 256 13.24 2.78 -9.62
CA LEU A 256 12.58 3.61 -10.63
C LEU A 256 12.16 2.81 -11.88
N ASP A 257 12.85 1.72 -12.18
CA ASP A 257 12.49 0.77 -13.23
C ASP A 257 11.28 -0.11 -12.92
N HIS A 258 10.68 0.05 -11.74
CA HIS A 258 9.44 -0.60 -11.33
C HIS A 258 8.35 0.39 -10.90
N CYS A 259 8.70 1.60 -10.49
CA CYS A 259 7.72 2.56 -9.97
C CYS A 259 7.86 4.00 -10.51
N GLY A 260 8.90 4.27 -11.31
CA GLY A 260 9.27 5.63 -11.70
C GLY A 260 8.22 6.32 -12.56
N LEU A 261 7.37 5.57 -13.27
CA LEU A 261 6.35 6.13 -14.15
C LEU A 261 4.94 6.06 -13.56
N THR A 262 4.75 5.56 -12.34
CA THR A 262 3.45 5.55 -11.67
C THR A 262 2.78 6.93 -11.61
N PRO A 263 3.48 8.05 -11.30
CA PRO A 263 2.87 9.39 -11.28
C PRO A 263 2.35 9.84 -12.64
N PHE A 264 2.97 9.38 -13.74
CA PHE A 264 2.51 9.65 -15.09
C PHE A 264 1.07 9.17 -15.29
N LEU A 265 0.68 8.03 -14.70
CA LEU A 265 -0.69 7.53 -14.83
C LEU A 265 -1.72 8.54 -14.31
N TYR A 266 -1.46 9.19 -13.18
CA TYR A 266 -2.37 10.19 -12.60
C TYR A 266 -2.47 11.45 -13.47
N LYS A 267 -1.34 11.89 -14.03
CA LYS A 267 -1.33 13.00 -14.99
C LYS A 267 -2.25 12.76 -16.20
N TYR A 268 -2.36 11.50 -16.63
CA TYR A 268 -3.15 11.09 -17.79
C TYR A 268 -4.54 10.53 -17.42
N GLY A 269 -4.97 10.69 -16.17
CA GLY A 269 -6.37 10.46 -15.76
C GLY A 269 -6.64 9.16 -15.02
N TYR A 270 -5.61 8.41 -14.59
CA TYR A 270 -5.81 7.35 -13.61
C TYR A 270 -6.29 7.93 -12.26
N ASP A 271 -7.35 7.36 -11.69
CA ASP A 271 -7.98 7.76 -10.41
C ASP A 271 -8.21 6.50 -9.54
N GLY A 272 -7.36 5.48 -9.72
CA GLY A 272 -7.42 4.20 -9.01
C GLY A 272 -6.31 4.06 -7.96
N PRO A 273 -6.32 2.98 -7.17
CA PRO A 273 -5.36 2.77 -6.10
C PRO A 273 -3.98 2.32 -6.61
N VAL A 274 -2.95 2.62 -5.81
CA VAL A 274 -1.63 1.96 -5.90
C VAL A 274 -1.42 1.10 -4.66
N TYR A 275 -1.18 -0.20 -4.81
CA TYR A 275 -0.89 -1.13 -3.72
C TYR A 275 0.60 -1.45 -3.66
N CYS A 276 1.20 -1.32 -2.49
CA CYS A 276 2.59 -1.68 -2.24
C CYS A 276 2.83 -1.87 -0.74
N SER A 277 4.05 -2.20 -0.32
CA SER A 277 4.40 -2.20 1.11
C SER A 277 4.57 -0.77 1.64
N ALA A 278 4.44 -0.58 2.96
CA ALA A 278 4.65 0.73 3.58
C ALA A 278 6.07 1.31 3.34
N PRO A 279 7.17 0.53 3.41
CA PRO A 279 8.48 1.05 3.02
C PRO A 279 8.56 1.42 1.53
N THR A 280 8.02 0.59 0.64
CA THR A 280 7.98 0.88 -0.81
C THR A 280 7.27 2.18 -1.09
N SER A 281 6.13 2.46 -0.45
CA SER A 281 5.40 3.73 -0.61
C SER A 281 6.28 4.96 -0.28
N ASN A 282 7.05 4.90 0.80
CA ASN A 282 7.94 6.00 1.19
C ASN A 282 9.15 6.14 0.25
N LEU A 283 9.82 5.03 -0.07
CA LEU A 283 11.01 5.03 -0.93
C LEU A 283 10.66 5.41 -2.37
N MET A 284 9.55 4.91 -2.91
CA MET A 284 9.04 5.27 -4.24
C MET A 284 8.83 6.79 -4.33
N THR A 285 8.17 7.39 -3.34
CA THR A 285 7.92 8.84 -3.31
C THR A 285 9.24 9.61 -3.26
N MET A 286 10.20 9.15 -2.44
CA MET A 286 11.53 9.77 -2.35
C MET A 286 12.25 9.74 -3.70
N LEU A 287 12.32 8.58 -4.35
CA LEU A 287 13.05 8.38 -5.61
C LEU A 287 12.36 9.10 -6.77
N GLN A 288 11.03 9.15 -6.80
CA GLN A 288 10.29 9.92 -7.81
C GLN A 288 10.54 11.43 -7.67
N LEU A 289 10.62 11.97 -6.44
CA LEU A 289 10.96 13.37 -6.22
C LEU A 289 12.41 13.67 -6.58
N ASP A 290 13.33 12.77 -6.25
CA ASP A 290 14.75 12.88 -6.62
C ASP A 290 14.93 12.85 -8.15
N TYR A 291 14.23 11.95 -8.86
CA TYR A 291 14.21 11.91 -10.32
C TYR A 291 13.80 13.26 -10.93
N LEU A 292 12.75 13.90 -10.39
CA LEU A 292 12.32 15.23 -10.85
C LEU A 292 13.39 16.30 -10.60
N ASP A 293 14.05 16.27 -9.44
CA ASP A 293 15.11 17.23 -9.09
C ASP A 293 16.35 17.06 -9.98
N VAL A 294 16.80 15.82 -10.19
CA VAL A 294 17.94 15.49 -11.08
C VAL A 294 17.65 15.91 -12.52
N ALA A 295 16.48 15.56 -13.05
CA ALA A 295 16.09 15.93 -14.40
C ALA A 295 16.07 17.47 -14.59
N ASN A 296 15.49 18.20 -13.64
CA ASN A 296 15.50 19.67 -13.67
C ASN A 296 16.93 20.25 -13.64
N LYS A 297 17.82 19.71 -12.79
CA LYS A 297 19.23 20.14 -12.72
C LYS A 297 20.01 19.84 -14.01
N GLN A 298 19.60 18.82 -14.75
CA GLN A 298 20.16 18.48 -16.06
C GLN A 298 19.50 19.24 -17.22
N GLY A 299 18.49 20.08 -16.96
CA GLY A 299 17.74 20.81 -17.99
C GLY A 299 16.80 19.91 -18.80
N VAL A 300 16.48 18.72 -18.30
CA VAL A 300 15.52 17.79 -18.89
C VAL A 300 14.15 18.05 -18.29
N THR A 301 13.13 18.23 -19.14
CA THR A 301 11.74 18.39 -18.67
C THR A 301 11.13 17.00 -18.41
N PRO A 302 10.77 16.65 -17.16
CA PRO A 302 10.18 15.35 -16.86
C PRO A 302 8.76 15.23 -17.42
N HIS A 303 8.28 13.98 -17.54
CA HIS A 303 6.95 13.71 -18.12
C HIS A 303 5.80 13.85 -17.11
N TYR A 304 6.10 14.04 -15.83
CA TYR A 304 5.16 14.33 -14.74
C TYR A 304 5.81 15.35 -13.79
N ASP A 305 5.03 15.95 -12.88
CA ASP A 305 5.53 16.92 -11.92
C ASP A 305 5.26 16.52 -10.46
N GLN A 306 5.59 17.41 -9.50
CA GLN A 306 5.40 17.12 -8.07
C GLN A 306 3.93 16.95 -7.67
N LYS A 307 2.99 17.55 -8.40
CA LYS A 307 1.55 17.39 -8.13
C LYS A 307 1.11 15.97 -8.47
N ASP A 308 1.64 15.41 -9.56
CA ASP A 308 1.37 14.03 -9.96
C ASP A 308 1.93 13.02 -8.94
N VAL A 309 3.10 13.30 -8.37
CA VAL A 309 3.66 12.50 -7.26
C VAL A 309 2.78 12.60 -6.01
N ARG A 310 2.30 13.81 -5.68
CA ARG A 310 1.37 14.01 -4.56
C ARG A 310 0.08 13.21 -4.77
N GLU A 311 -0.48 13.22 -5.98
CA GLU A 311 -1.68 12.46 -6.32
C GLU A 311 -1.46 10.95 -6.17
N CYS A 312 -0.30 10.46 -6.61
CA CYS A 312 0.11 9.07 -6.39
C CYS A 312 0.16 8.71 -4.89
N VAL A 313 0.65 9.60 -4.03
CA VAL A 313 0.64 9.39 -2.56
C VAL A 313 -0.79 9.29 -2.03
N LEU A 314 -1.69 10.18 -2.48
CA LEU A 314 -3.10 10.19 -2.06
C LEU A 314 -3.88 8.95 -2.52
N HIS A 315 -3.41 8.26 -3.56
CA HIS A 315 -3.99 7.01 -4.05
C HIS A 315 -3.26 5.75 -3.58
N THR A 316 -2.10 5.89 -2.94
CA THR A 316 -1.33 4.73 -2.45
C THR A 316 -1.97 4.13 -1.19
N ILE A 317 -2.26 2.84 -1.20
CA ILE A 317 -2.81 2.06 -0.09
C ILE A 317 -1.78 0.99 0.33
N PRO A 318 -0.97 1.26 1.38
CA PRO A 318 0.04 0.31 1.83
C PRO A 318 -0.56 -0.97 2.42
N LEU A 319 0.03 -2.11 2.08
CA LEU A 319 -0.35 -3.43 2.55
C LEU A 319 0.77 -4.04 3.42
N ARG A 320 0.38 -4.90 4.36
CA ARG A 320 1.32 -5.72 5.13
C ARG A 320 1.56 -7.04 4.40
N PHE A 321 2.75 -7.60 4.55
CA PHE A 321 3.05 -8.93 4.04
C PHE A 321 2.12 -10.00 4.64
N GLY A 322 1.76 -10.99 3.82
CA GLY A 322 0.87 -12.10 4.19
C GLY A 322 -0.59 -11.71 4.41
N VAL A 323 -0.98 -10.46 4.16
CA VAL A 323 -2.37 -10.02 4.29
C VAL A 323 -3.09 -10.11 2.94
N VAL A 324 -4.04 -11.05 2.86
CA VAL A 324 -4.96 -11.16 1.72
C VAL A 324 -5.85 -9.93 1.65
N THR A 325 -5.90 -9.31 0.48
CA THR A 325 -6.57 -8.02 0.24
C THR A 325 -7.38 -8.10 -1.05
N ASP A 326 -8.69 -7.84 -1.01
CA ASP A 326 -9.50 -7.70 -2.23
C ASP A 326 -9.07 -6.41 -2.97
N ILE A 327 -8.63 -6.52 -4.23
CA ILE A 327 -8.20 -5.37 -5.04
C ILE A 327 -9.08 -5.16 -6.28
N ALA A 328 -9.92 -6.13 -6.60
CA ALA A 328 -10.97 -6.07 -7.61
C ALA A 328 -12.06 -7.13 -7.26
N PRO A 329 -13.21 -7.17 -7.95
CA PRO A 329 -14.29 -8.11 -7.64
C PRO A 329 -13.91 -9.59 -7.69
N ASP A 330 -12.91 -9.93 -8.49
CA ASP A 330 -12.46 -11.30 -8.75
C ASP A 330 -10.95 -11.50 -8.48
N ILE A 331 -10.24 -10.50 -7.94
CA ILE A 331 -8.80 -10.57 -7.68
C ILE A 331 -8.50 -10.20 -6.23
N ARG A 332 -7.81 -11.11 -5.52
CA ARG A 332 -7.17 -10.85 -4.23
C ARG A 332 -5.66 -10.79 -4.38
N LEU A 333 -5.04 -9.81 -3.73
CA LEU A 333 -3.60 -9.61 -3.66
C LEU A 333 -3.06 -10.02 -2.29
N THR A 334 -1.95 -10.74 -2.28
CA THR A 334 -1.10 -10.94 -1.11
C THR A 334 0.34 -10.57 -1.46
N LEU A 335 0.97 -9.73 -0.64
CA LEU A 335 2.38 -9.38 -0.78
C LEU A 335 3.24 -10.33 0.06
N HIS A 336 4.31 -10.85 -0.53
CA HIS A 336 5.29 -11.72 0.15
C HIS A 336 6.69 -11.09 0.06
N ASN A 337 7.54 -11.27 1.07
CA ASN A 337 8.92 -10.73 1.04
C ASN A 337 9.70 -11.24 -0.19
N SER A 338 10.30 -10.36 -0.98
CA SER A 338 11.20 -10.77 -2.08
C SER A 338 12.69 -10.78 -1.68
N GLY A 339 13.05 -10.18 -0.53
CA GLY A 339 14.44 -10.15 -0.05
C GLY A 339 15.38 -9.24 -0.86
N HIS A 340 14.86 -8.46 -1.81
CA HIS A 340 15.64 -7.58 -2.68
C HIS A 340 16.08 -6.27 -2.01
N ILE A 341 15.11 -5.39 -1.74
CA ILE A 341 15.32 -4.13 -1.01
C ILE A 341 14.28 -3.97 0.11
N LEU A 342 14.43 -2.93 0.94
CA LEU A 342 13.52 -2.68 2.05
C LEU A 342 12.07 -2.55 1.56
N GLY A 343 11.21 -3.48 1.99
CA GLY A 343 9.80 -3.52 1.60
C GLY A 343 9.51 -4.15 0.24
N ALA A 344 10.51 -4.68 -0.46
CA ALA A 344 10.33 -5.35 -1.73
C ALA A 344 9.44 -6.59 -1.60
N ALA A 345 8.54 -6.76 -2.57
CA ALA A 345 7.46 -7.72 -2.50
C ALA A 345 7.29 -8.52 -3.79
N MET A 346 7.06 -9.82 -3.64
CA MET A 346 6.40 -10.63 -4.68
C MET A 346 4.88 -10.43 -4.56
N ALA A 347 4.21 -10.26 -5.70
CA ALA A 347 2.76 -10.12 -5.77
C ALA A 347 2.12 -11.48 -6.08
N HIS A 348 1.36 -12.02 -5.12
CA HIS A 348 0.52 -13.21 -5.33
C HIS A 348 -0.91 -12.76 -5.63
N LEU A 349 -1.37 -13.02 -6.84
CA LEU A 349 -2.73 -12.78 -7.31
C LEU A 349 -3.54 -14.07 -7.24
N HIS A 350 -4.58 -14.06 -6.42
CA HIS A 350 -5.57 -15.12 -6.33
C HIS A 350 -6.81 -14.71 -7.11
N ILE A 351 -7.05 -15.34 -8.26
CA ILE A 351 -8.06 -14.93 -9.23
C ILE A 351 -9.24 -15.90 -9.22
N GLY A 352 -10.46 -15.38 -9.10
CA GLY A 352 -11.71 -16.13 -9.25
C GLY A 352 -11.95 -17.21 -8.20
N GLU A 353 -11.68 -16.93 -6.91
CA GLU A 353 -11.73 -17.94 -5.84
C GLU A 353 -10.81 -19.15 -6.12
N GLY A 354 -9.66 -18.88 -6.74
CA GLY A 354 -8.62 -19.86 -7.01
C GLY A 354 -8.78 -20.61 -8.32
N LEU A 355 -9.52 -20.06 -9.29
CA LEU A 355 -9.50 -20.57 -10.66
C LEU A 355 -8.07 -20.58 -11.21
N HIS A 356 -7.32 -19.51 -10.97
CA HIS A 356 -5.91 -19.40 -11.35
C HIS A 356 -5.17 -18.46 -10.39
N ASN A 357 -3.91 -18.78 -10.11
CA ASN A 357 -3.07 -18.02 -9.20
C ASN A 357 -1.75 -17.68 -9.88
N ILE A 358 -1.39 -16.40 -9.82
CA ILE A 358 -0.19 -15.87 -10.45
C ILE A 358 0.73 -15.36 -9.33
N VAL A 359 2.00 -15.71 -9.38
CA VAL A 359 3.04 -15.03 -8.61
C VAL A 359 3.90 -14.23 -9.58
N TYR A 360 3.93 -12.92 -9.39
CA TYR A 360 4.92 -12.05 -10.01
C TYR A 360 6.02 -11.79 -9.00
N THR A 361 7.23 -12.29 -9.27
CA THR A 361 8.35 -12.15 -8.34
C THR A 361 8.88 -10.73 -8.32
N SER A 362 8.89 -10.07 -9.48
CA SER A 362 9.77 -8.94 -9.76
C SER A 362 11.20 -9.27 -9.33
N ASP A 363 11.99 -8.29 -8.93
CA ASP A 363 13.33 -8.50 -8.39
C ASP A 363 13.27 -9.20 -7.04
N TYR A 364 14.10 -10.24 -6.88
CA TYR A 364 14.19 -10.99 -5.64
C TYR A 364 15.59 -11.52 -5.35
N LYS A 365 15.86 -11.78 -4.07
CA LYS A 365 17.07 -12.47 -3.64
C LYS A 365 16.71 -13.69 -2.82
N PHE A 366 16.95 -14.88 -3.38
CA PHE A 366 16.76 -16.14 -2.65
C PHE A 366 17.99 -16.51 -1.80
N ALA A 367 18.44 -15.56 -0.98
CA ALA A 367 19.49 -15.75 0.00
C ALA A 367 19.35 -14.70 1.09
N ARG A 368 19.71 -15.05 2.33
CA ARG A 368 19.76 -14.08 3.43
C ARG A 368 20.91 -13.11 3.20
N THR A 369 20.63 -11.82 3.28
CA THR A 369 21.63 -10.74 3.17
C THR A 369 21.91 -10.15 4.56
N MET A 370 22.72 -9.07 4.66
CA MET A 370 22.89 -8.37 5.94
C MET A 370 21.61 -7.74 6.46
N LEU A 371 20.76 -7.29 5.53
CA LEU A 371 19.63 -6.44 5.84
C LEU A 371 18.31 -7.20 5.81
N LEU A 372 18.21 -8.21 4.93
CA LEU A 372 16.94 -8.82 4.56
C LEU A 372 17.01 -10.35 4.66
N GLU A 373 15.88 -10.92 5.04
CA GLU A 373 15.63 -12.36 4.93
C GLU A 373 15.45 -12.75 3.45
N ALA A 374 15.69 -14.03 3.16
CA ALA A 374 15.53 -14.56 1.82
C ALA A 374 14.10 -14.39 1.29
N ALA A 375 13.99 -14.36 -0.04
CA ALA A 375 12.71 -14.41 -0.76
C ALA A 375 11.79 -15.54 -0.24
N ALA A 376 10.51 -15.23 -0.14
CA ALA A 376 9.49 -16.22 0.19
C ALA A 376 9.37 -17.28 -0.91
N THR A 377 9.22 -18.54 -0.50
CA THR A 377 9.06 -19.69 -1.42
C THR A 377 7.74 -20.43 -1.22
N GLU A 378 7.03 -20.15 -0.13
CA GLU A 378 5.80 -20.81 0.23
C GLU A 378 4.60 -19.95 -0.11
N PHE A 379 3.72 -20.51 -0.94
CA PHE A 379 2.48 -19.88 -1.38
C PHE A 379 1.35 -20.90 -1.32
N PRO A 380 0.09 -20.48 -1.08
CA PRO A 380 -1.03 -21.42 -0.93
C PRO A 380 -1.31 -22.26 -2.19
N ARG A 381 -1.27 -21.62 -3.37
CA ARG A 381 -1.51 -22.23 -4.69
C ARG A 381 -0.96 -21.32 -5.78
N ILE A 382 -0.34 -21.91 -6.81
CA ILE A 382 0.25 -21.21 -7.95
C ILE A 382 0.08 -22.05 -9.21
N GLU A 383 -0.38 -21.42 -10.29
CA GLU A 383 -0.38 -22.00 -11.64
C GLU A 383 0.61 -21.29 -12.58
N THR A 384 0.93 -20.02 -12.32
CA THR A 384 1.85 -19.23 -13.15
C THR A 384 2.82 -18.45 -12.28
N VAL A 385 4.10 -18.53 -12.62
CA VAL A 385 5.15 -17.68 -12.05
C VAL A 385 5.70 -16.80 -13.16
N ILE A 386 5.71 -15.49 -12.94
CA ILE A 386 6.40 -14.50 -13.77
C ILE A 386 7.63 -14.09 -12.97
N THR A 387 8.81 -14.52 -13.43
CA THR A 387 10.07 -14.35 -12.71
C THR A 387 11.01 -13.40 -13.43
N GLU A 388 11.81 -12.64 -12.67
CA GLU A 388 12.95 -11.92 -13.23
C GLU A 388 14.00 -12.89 -13.81
N SER A 389 14.87 -12.34 -14.66
CA SER A 389 15.97 -13.08 -15.29
C SER A 389 17.22 -12.20 -15.43
N THR A 390 17.47 -11.29 -14.47
CA THR A 390 18.61 -10.35 -14.53
C THR A 390 19.94 -11.10 -14.63
N TYR A 391 20.03 -12.23 -13.90
CA TYR A 391 21.15 -13.16 -13.90
C TYR A 391 20.73 -14.54 -14.43
N GLY A 392 19.98 -14.54 -15.53
CA GLY A 392 19.46 -15.77 -16.15
C GLY A 392 20.44 -16.49 -17.07
N GLY A 393 21.57 -15.88 -17.39
CA GLY A 393 22.61 -16.45 -18.25
C GLY A 393 23.35 -17.59 -17.56
N HIS A 394 23.80 -18.57 -18.35
CA HIS A 394 24.51 -19.74 -17.82
C HIS A 394 25.84 -19.40 -17.12
N ASP A 395 26.42 -18.23 -17.40
CA ASP A 395 27.68 -17.74 -16.82
C ASP A 395 27.46 -16.68 -15.73
N ASP A 396 26.21 -16.34 -15.40
CA ASP A 396 25.86 -15.26 -14.46
C ASP A 396 25.99 -15.70 -12.98
N PHE A 397 27.09 -16.36 -12.65
CA PHE A 397 27.38 -16.78 -11.28
C PHE A 397 27.97 -15.63 -10.47
N MET A 398 27.30 -15.29 -9.38
CA MET A 398 27.83 -14.35 -8.40
C MET A 398 28.81 -15.04 -7.45
N PRO A 399 29.90 -14.36 -7.05
CA PRO A 399 30.76 -14.86 -6.00
C PRO A 399 29.96 -15.05 -4.71
N SER A 400 30.46 -15.92 -3.83
CA SER A 400 29.93 -15.98 -2.48
C SER A 400 30.11 -14.63 -1.80
N ARG A 401 29.28 -14.36 -0.80
CA ARG A 401 29.33 -13.11 -0.07
C ARG A 401 30.69 -12.87 0.61
N VAL A 402 31.31 -13.94 1.11
CA VAL A 402 32.64 -13.88 1.75
C VAL A 402 33.69 -13.43 0.74
N GLU A 403 33.71 -14.06 -0.44
CA GLU A 403 34.65 -13.69 -1.52
C GLU A 403 34.43 -12.25 -2.00
N ALA A 404 33.17 -11.81 -2.13
CA ALA A 404 32.85 -10.44 -2.52
C ALA A 404 33.33 -9.41 -1.48
N GLU A 405 33.16 -9.70 -0.19
CA GLU A 405 33.62 -8.83 0.91
C GLU A 405 35.15 -8.78 1.00
N GLU A 406 35.83 -9.91 0.83
CA GLU A 406 37.29 -9.99 0.77
C GLU A 406 37.83 -9.20 -0.42
N SER A 407 37.24 -9.38 -1.60
CA SER A 407 37.62 -8.65 -2.82
C SER A 407 37.42 -7.14 -2.66
N LEU A 408 36.28 -6.70 -2.16
CA LEU A 408 36.00 -5.28 -1.90
C LEU A 408 37.00 -4.69 -0.92
N THR A 409 37.27 -5.39 0.19
CA THR A 409 38.23 -4.95 1.21
C THR A 409 39.64 -4.84 0.64
N HIS A 410 40.05 -5.80 -0.19
CA HIS A 410 41.36 -5.80 -0.84
C HIS A 410 41.52 -4.57 -1.77
N VAL A 411 40.55 -4.33 -2.66
CA VAL A 411 40.58 -3.19 -3.60
C VAL A 411 40.61 -1.85 -2.86
N ILE A 412 39.82 -1.73 -1.78
CA ILE A 412 39.82 -0.53 -0.94
C ILE A 412 41.20 -0.30 -0.32
N ASN A 413 41.77 -1.32 0.32
CA ASN A 413 43.06 -1.20 1.00
C ASN A 413 44.18 -0.84 0.02
N GLU A 414 44.27 -1.52 -1.12
CA GLU A 414 45.27 -1.23 -2.15
C GLU A 414 45.17 0.22 -2.66
N THR A 415 43.94 0.69 -2.89
CA THR A 415 43.70 2.06 -3.34
C THR A 415 44.14 3.09 -2.28
N LEU A 416 43.85 2.82 -1.01
CA LEU A 416 44.22 3.70 0.10
C LEU A 416 45.72 3.72 0.38
N GLU A 417 46.41 2.58 0.27
CA GLU A 417 47.87 2.49 0.38
C GLU A 417 48.57 3.33 -0.69
N ARG A 418 47.98 3.41 -1.89
CA ARG A 418 48.43 4.25 -2.99
C ARG A 418 47.97 5.72 -2.87
N LYS A 419 47.35 6.10 -1.75
CA LYS A 419 46.77 7.44 -1.48
C LYS A 419 45.71 7.87 -2.51
N GLY A 420 45.03 6.92 -3.12
CA GLY A 420 43.90 7.13 -4.01
C GLY A 420 42.58 7.37 -3.26
N LYS A 421 41.49 7.51 -4.04
CA LYS A 421 40.12 7.57 -3.53
C LYS A 421 39.31 6.46 -4.19
N VAL A 422 38.44 5.81 -3.43
CA VAL A 422 37.51 4.79 -3.93
C VAL A 422 36.16 5.45 -4.22
N LEU A 423 35.66 5.29 -5.44
CA LEU A 423 34.32 5.72 -5.84
C LEU A 423 33.43 4.49 -6.03
N ILE A 424 32.33 4.42 -5.28
CA ILE A 424 31.36 3.32 -5.36
C ILE A 424 29.99 3.91 -5.75
N PRO A 425 29.58 3.79 -7.02
CA PRO A 425 28.26 4.26 -7.44
C PRO A 425 27.18 3.31 -6.91
N VAL A 426 26.18 3.85 -6.22
CA VAL A 426 25.04 3.10 -5.67
C VAL A 426 23.73 3.87 -5.89
N PRO A 427 22.59 3.19 -6.06
CA PRO A 427 21.28 3.82 -5.96
C PRO A 427 21.03 4.32 -4.53
N ALA A 428 20.10 5.28 -4.40
CA ALA A 428 19.75 5.94 -3.13
C ALA A 428 18.85 5.08 -2.22
#